data_AF-A0A7C3KJ59-F1
#
_entry.id   AF-A0A7C3KJ59-F1
#
_cell.length_a   1.000
_cell.length_b   1.000
_cell.length_c   1.000
_cell.angle_alpha   90.00
_cell.angle_beta   90.00
_cell.angle_gamma   90.00
#
_symmetry.space_group_name_H-M   'P 1'
#
loop_
_entity.id
_entity.type
_entity.pdbx_description
1 polymer ?
#
loop_
_entity_poly.entity_id
_entity_poly.type
_entity_poly.pdbx_seq_one_letter_code
_entity_poly.pdbx_strand_id
1 'polypeptide(L)'
;MGLFQDAKAHFVASHQHPINQVLHHMTNTMAIALIPLLFMQKWAWFAGVLVVSQILAWGGHAVFERNKPAFIQYPGITILASLSWSFDNWFGLRQILDYFANQPAKTGSPE
;
A
#
# COMPACT_ATOMS: atom_id res chain seq x y z
N MET A 1 5.44 13.94 19.63
CA MET A 1 4.49 12.96 19.04
C MET A 1 5.01 11.55 19.32
N GLY A 2 4.18 10.52 19.26
CA GLY A 2 4.60 9.14 19.55
C GLY A 2 5.24 8.47 18.34
N LEU A 3 6.17 7.52 18.55
CA LEU A 3 6.94 6.82 17.50
C LEU A 3 6.08 6.31 16.33
N PHE A 4 4.91 5.74 16.63
CA PHE A 4 3.97 5.26 15.61
C PHE A 4 3.43 6.38 14.72
N GLN A 5 3.10 7.53 15.31
CA GLN A 5 2.57 8.68 14.56
C GLN A 5 3.64 9.27 13.65
N ASP A 6 4.88 9.36 14.14
CA ASP A 6 6.01 9.82 13.34
C ASP A 6 6.28 8.86 12.17
N ALA A 7 6.28 7.55 12.43
CA ALA A 7 6.42 6.53 11.40
C ALA A 7 5.27 6.56 10.38
N LYS A 8 4.03 6.77 10.82
CA LYS A 8 2.85 6.87 9.96
C LYS A 8 2.88 8.13 9.10
N ALA A 9 3.23 9.27 9.67
CA ALA A 9 3.40 10.50 8.92
C ALA A 9 4.50 10.37 7.85
N HIS A 10 5.65 9.79 8.22
CA HIS A 10 6.73 9.53 7.27
C HIS A 10 6.34 8.50 6.20
N PHE A 11 5.58 7.46 6.56
CA PHE A 11 5.03 6.50 5.61
C PHE A 11 4.12 7.19 4.59
N VAL A 12 3.13 7.97 5.02
CA VAL A 12 2.25 8.70 4.09
C VAL A 12 3.06 9.64 3.20
N ALA A 13 3.99 10.41 3.76
CA ALA A 13 4.82 11.34 3.00
C ALA A 13 5.70 10.66 1.93
N SER A 14 6.08 9.40 2.13
CA SER A 14 6.88 8.62 1.17
C SER A 14 6.06 7.92 0.08
N HIS A 15 4.72 8.00 0.13
CA HIS A 15 3.80 7.34 -0.79
C HIS A 15 2.80 8.34 -1.39
N GLN A 16 3.23 9.10 -2.39
CA GLN A 16 2.42 10.15 -3.01
C GLN A 16 1.84 9.73 -4.36
N HIS A 17 2.50 8.83 -5.07
CA HIS A 17 2.05 8.40 -6.39
C HIS A 17 0.86 7.42 -6.28
N PRO A 18 -0.27 7.65 -6.98
CA PRO A 18 -1.48 6.82 -6.84
C PRO A 18 -1.22 5.33 -7.13
N ILE A 19 -0.41 5.02 -8.15
CA ILE A 19 -0.04 3.63 -8.45
C ILE A 19 0.74 3.00 -7.29
N ASN A 20 1.70 3.71 -6.70
CA ASN A 20 2.47 3.17 -5.57
C ASN A 20 1.57 2.94 -4.34
N GLN A 21 0.61 3.83 -4.09
CA GLN A 21 -0.41 3.64 -3.05
C GLN A 21 -1.22 2.35 -3.26
N VAL A 22 -1.69 2.10 -4.50
CA VAL A 22 -2.40 0.85 -4.85
C VAL A 22 -1.52 -0.38 -4.65
N LEU A 23 -0.26 -0.34 -5.10
CA LEU A 23 0.68 -1.45 -4.91
C LEU A 23 0.91 -1.78 -3.43
N HIS A 24 0.96 -0.77 -2.56
CA HIS A 24 1.09 -0.98 -1.11
C HIS A 24 -0.19 -1.51 -0.46
N HIS A 25 -1.38 -1.10 -0.93
CA HIS A 25 -2.62 -1.75 -0.51
C HIS A 25 -2.65 -3.23 -0.91
N MET A 26 -2.26 -3.56 -2.15
CA MET A 26 -2.13 -4.96 -2.59
C MET A 26 -1.12 -5.73 -1.76
N THR A 27 0.04 -5.13 -1.48
CA THR A 27 1.09 -5.71 -0.62
C THR A 27 0.54 -6.06 0.76
N ASN A 28 -0.23 -5.16 1.37
CA ASN A 28 -0.84 -5.38 2.68
C ASN A 28 -1.93 -6.46 2.66
N THR A 29 -2.75 -6.53 1.61
CA THR A 29 -3.70 -7.63 1.43
C THR A 29 -2.98 -8.98 1.29
N MET A 30 -1.89 -9.03 0.53
CA MET A 30 -1.06 -10.21 0.38
C MET A 30 -0.41 -10.62 1.70
N ALA A 31 0.08 -9.65 2.49
CA ALA A 31 0.63 -9.91 3.81
C ALA A 31 -0.39 -10.54 4.77
N ILE A 32 -1.67 -10.12 4.71
CA ILE A 32 -2.76 -10.75 5.47
C ILE A 32 -3.02 -12.18 4.96
N ALA A 33 -3.01 -12.40 3.65
CA ALA A 33 -3.21 -13.72 3.05
C ALA A 33 -2.10 -14.74 3.41
N LEU A 34 -0.91 -14.29 3.80
CA LEU A 34 0.15 -15.18 4.31
C LEU A 34 -0.24 -15.89 5.61
N ILE A 35 -1.10 -15.29 6.44
CA ILE A 35 -1.53 -15.86 7.73
C ILE A 35 -2.23 -17.21 7.54
N PRO A 36 -3.34 -17.33 6.79
CA PRO A 36 -3.99 -18.63 6.57
C PRO A 36 -3.09 -19.61 5.80
N LEU A 37 -2.25 -19.16 4.87
CA LEU A 37 -1.33 -20.02 4.13
C LEU A 37 -0.33 -20.73 5.06
N LEU A 38 0.10 -20.05 6.14
CA LEU A 38 0.95 -20.63 7.17
C LEU A 38 0.27 -21.82 7.86
N PHE A 39 -0.99 -21.65 8.28
CA PHE A 39 -1.76 -22.71 8.96
C PHE A 39 -2.13 -23.86 8.03
N MET A 40 -2.35 -23.59 6.75
CA MET A 40 -2.64 -24.61 5.73
C MET A 40 -1.38 -25.34 5.23
N GLN A 41 -0.19 -24.98 5.75
CA GLN A 41 1.11 -25.54 5.34
C GLN A 41 1.36 -25.45 3.83
N LYS A 42 0.85 -24.40 3.18
CA LYS A 42 0.99 -24.17 1.74
C LYS A 42 2.27 -23.40 1.45
N TRP A 43 3.42 -23.99 1.80
CA TRP A 43 4.74 -23.32 1.77
C TRP A 43 5.14 -22.72 0.42
N ALA A 44 4.83 -23.41 -0.69
CA ALA A 44 5.11 -22.88 -2.03
C ALA A 44 4.32 -21.61 -2.34
N TRP A 45 3.02 -21.60 -1.99
CA TRP A 45 2.16 -20.42 -2.13
C TRP A 45 2.59 -19.30 -1.18
N PHE A 46 2.94 -19.64 0.07
CA PHE A 46 3.46 -18.69 1.05
C PHE A 46 4.71 -17.98 0.52
N ALA A 47 5.69 -18.75 0.02
CA ALA A 47 6.93 -18.20 -0.55
C ALA A 47 6.63 -17.35 -1.80
N GLY A 48 5.75 -17.81 -2.69
CA GLY A 48 5.36 -17.05 -3.88
C GLY A 48 4.70 -15.71 -3.52
N VAL A 49 3.73 -15.71 -2.61
CA VAL A 49 3.06 -14.50 -2.13
C VAL A 49 4.06 -13.55 -1.45
N LEU A 50 4.96 -14.08 -0.63
CA LEU A 50 6.00 -13.27 0.04
C LEU A 50 6.94 -12.60 -0.97
N VAL A 51 7.41 -13.33 -1.99
CA VAL A 51 8.29 -12.75 -3.02
C VAL A 51 7.56 -11.68 -3.82
N VAL A 52 6.34 -11.96 -4.28
CA VAL A 52 5.57 -11.00 -5.09
C VAL A 52 5.25 -9.75 -4.27
N SER A 53 4.86 -9.87 -2.99
CA SER A 53 4.60 -8.70 -2.15
C SER A 53 5.84 -7.80 -2.01
N GLN A 54 7.04 -8.38 -1.89
CA GLN A 54 8.28 -7.59 -1.85
C GLN A 54 8.55 -6.88 -3.19
N ILE A 55 8.32 -7.55 -4.32
CA ILE A 55 8.48 -6.94 -5.65
C ILE A 55 7.53 -5.76 -5.82
N LEU A 56 6.27 -5.87 -5.40
CA LEU A 56 5.30 -4.78 -5.50
C LEU A 56 5.69 -3.59 -4.62
N ALA A 57 6.04 -3.85 -3.35
CA ALA A 57 6.41 -2.80 -2.39
C ALA A 57 7.66 -2.04 -2.84
N TRP A 58 8.73 -2.74 -3.19
CA TRP A 58 10.00 -2.11 -3.59
C TRP A 58 9.96 -1.57 -5.01
N GLY A 59 9.29 -2.27 -5.93
CA GLY A 59 9.12 -1.82 -7.31
C GLY A 59 8.31 -0.54 -7.40
N GLY A 60 7.30 -0.38 -6.54
CA GLY A 60 6.53 0.85 -6.39
C GLY A 60 7.42 2.06 -6.08
N HIS A 61 8.30 1.92 -5.09
CA HIS A 61 9.28 2.94 -4.74
C HIS A 61 10.33 3.17 -5.84
N ALA A 62 10.85 2.11 -6.46
CA ALA A 62 11.91 2.24 -7.46
C ALA A 62 11.43 2.92 -8.75
N VAL A 63 10.22 2.59 -9.22
CA VAL A 63 9.70 3.05 -10.52
C VAL A 63 8.93 4.36 -10.39
N PHE A 64 8.02 4.47 -9.41
CA PHE A 64 7.07 5.58 -9.33
C PHE A 64 7.53 6.69 -8.39
N GLU A 65 7.89 6.36 -7.14
CA GLU A 65 8.27 7.40 -6.16
C GLU A 65 9.70 7.88 -6.31
N ARG A 66 10.60 6.99 -6.74
CA ARG A 66 12.06 7.19 -6.80
C ARG A 66 12.65 7.67 -5.46
N ASN A 67 12.08 7.20 -4.35
CA ASN A 67 12.53 7.50 -3.00
C ASN A 67 12.89 6.22 -2.22
N LYS A 68 13.36 6.38 -0.99
CA LYS A 68 13.69 5.25 -0.10
C LYS A 68 12.43 4.80 0.66
N PRO A 69 12.20 3.48 0.83
CA PRO A 69 11.09 2.99 1.65
C PRO A 69 11.17 3.50 3.08
N ALA A 70 10.03 3.89 3.66
CA ALA A 70 9.91 4.35 5.04
C ALA A 70 10.45 3.35 6.09
N PHE A 71 10.44 2.05 5.74
CA PHE A 71 10.98 0.97 6.57
C PHE A 71 12.46 1.17 6.91
N ILE A 72 13.23 1.86 6.05
CA ILE A 72 14.65 2.14 6.30
C ILE A 72 14.82 3.06 7.52
N GLN A 73 13.91 4.03 7.69
CA GLN A 73 13.98 4.98 8.80
C GLN A 73 13.30 4.45 10.07
N TYR A 74 12.20 3.71 9.92
CA TYR A 74 11.39 3.20 11.03
C TYR A 74 11.19 1.68 10.93
N PRO A 75 12.24 0.87 11.17
CA PRO A 75 12.19 -0.58 10.95
C PRO A 75 11.13 -1.25 11.83
N GLY A 76 10.40 -2.20 11.24
CA GLY A 76 9.34 -2.96 11.89
C GLY A 76 8.04 -2.17 12.10
N ILE A 77 8.10 -0.99 12.73
CA ILE A 77 6.89 -0.20 13.02
C ILE A 77 6.21 0.33 11.76
N THR A 78 6.96 0.55 10.67
CA THR A 78 6.37 0.90 9.36
C THR A 78 5.39 -0.14 8.85
N ILE A 79 5.52 -1.42 9.21
CA ILE A 79 4.56 -2.46 8.81
C ILE A 79 3.20 -2.19 9.45
N LEU A 80 3.19 -1.88 10.76
CA LEU A 80 1.96 -1.51 11.48
C LEU A 80 1.38 -0.19 10.97
N ALA A 81 2.24 0.78 10.66
CA ALA A 81 1.83 2.07 10.10
C ALA A 81 1.17 1.89 8.71
N SER A 82 1.76 1.06 7.86
CA SER A 82 1.27 0.72 6.52
C SER A 82 -0.07 -0.02 6.57
N LEU A 83 -0.19 -1.01 7.46
CA LEU A 83 -1.46 -1.72 7.68
C LEU A 83 -2.55 -0.77 8.19
N SER A 84 -2.26 0.03 9.22
CA SER A 84 -3.20 1.03 9.74
C SER A 84 -3.65 2.00 8.64
N TRP A 85 -2.71 2.50 7.84
CA TRP A 85 -3.04 3.37 6.70
C TRP A 85 -3.91 2.66 5.66
N SER A 86 -3.69 1.38 5.40
CA SER A 86 -4.56 0.60 4.50
C SER A 86 -5.97 0.41 5.03
N PHE A 87 -6.12 0.14 6.32
CA PHE A 87 -7.45 0.08 6.94
C PHE A 87 -8.17 1.43 6.88
N ASP A 88 -7.49 2.54 7.15
CA ASP A 88 -8.07 3.89 7.09
C ASP A 88 -8.57 4.27 5.67
N ASN A 89 -7.98 3.65 4.64
CA ASN A 89 -8.33 3.87 3.23
C ASN A 89 -9.15 2.73 2.62
N TRP A 90 -9.63 1.80 3.43
CA TRP A 90 -10.40 0.63 3.00
C TRP A 90 -9.68 -0.16 1.89
N PHE A 91 -8.38 -0.38 2.08
CA PHE A 91 -7.49 -1.02 1.10
C PHE A 91 -7.56 -0.37 -0.29
N GLY A 92 -7.68 0.96 -0.32
CA GLY A 92 -7.64 1.78 -1.52
C GLY A 92 -9.00 2.07 -2.17
N LEU A 93 -10.08 1.45 -1.68
CA LEU A 93 -11.44 1.75 -2.16
C LEU A 93 -11.78 3.24 -1.98
N ARG A 94 -11.34 3.85 -0.87
CA ARG A 94 -11.57 5.28 -0.62
C ARG A 94 -10.96 6.16 -1.71
N GLN A 95 -9.72 5.90 -2.11
CA GLN A 95 -9.03 6.67 -3.15
C GLN A 95 -9.70 6.51 -4.52
N ILE A 96 -10.20 5.31 -4.83
CA ILE A 96 -10.96 5.04 -6.06
C ILE A 96 -12.27 5.85 -6.05
N LEU A 97 -13.01 5.82 -4.96
CA LEU A 97 -14.24 6.60 -4.81
C LEU A 97 -13.97 8.10 -4.93
N ASP A 98 -12.93 8.60 -4.26
CA ASP A 98 -12.52 10.01 -4.34
C ASP A 98 -12.12 10.41 -5.76
N TYR A 99 -11.46 9.52 -6.51
CA TYR A 99 -11.14 9.75 -7.91
C TYR A 99 -12.40 9.93 -8.77
N PHE A 100 -13.42 9.08 -8.59
CA PHE A 100 -14.68 9.18 -9.34
C PHE A 100 -15.54 10.37 -8.90
N ALA A 101 -15.60 10.65 -7.60
CA ALA A 101 -16.35 11.77 -7.05
C ALA A 101 -15.80 13.13 -7.51
N ASN A 102 -14.49 13.21 -7.72
CA ASN A 102 -13.80 14.43 -8.12
C ASN A 102 -13.47 14.50 -9.62
N GLN A 103 -13.99 13.58 -10.46
CA GLN A 103 -13.86 13.77 -11.90
C GLN A 103 -14.74 14.95 -12.32
N PRO A 104 -14.19 15.94 -13.06
CA PRO A 104 -15.02 16.92 -13.70
C PRO A 104 -15.97 16.17 -14.63
N ALA A 105 -17.28 16.40 -14.47
CA ALA A 105 -18.27 15.86 -15.38
C ALA A 105 -17.76 16.11 -16.81
N LYS A 106 -17.59 15.04 -17.59
CA LYS A 106 -17.46 15.20 -19.04
C LYS A 106 -18.76 15.86 -19.48
N THR A 107 -18.75 17.18 -19.57
CA THR A 107 -19.85 17.95 -20.15
C THR A 107 -20.01 17.41 -21.56
N GLY A 108 -21.01 16.57 -21.78
CA GLY A 108 -21.46 16.24 -23.11
C GLY A 108 -21.88 17.56 -23.76
N SER A 109 -21.08 18.04 -24.70
CA SER A 109 -21.58 18.97 -25.71
C SER A 109 -22.50 18.17 -26.61
N PRO A 110 -23.80 18.48 -26.71
CA PRO A 110 -24.59 18.07 -27.86
C PRO A 110 -24.04 18.85 -29.06
N GLU A 111 -23.58 18.15 -30.09
CA GLU A 111 -23.37 18.73 -31.43
C GLU A 111 -24.71 19.20 -32.04
#